data_AF-A0A9Q3JFR9-F1
#
_entry.id   AF-A0A9Q3JFR9-F1
#
_cell.length_a   1.000
_cell.length_b   1.000
_cell.length_c   1.000
_cell.angle_alpha   90.00
_cell.angle_beta   90.00
_cell.angle_gamma   90.00
#
_symmetry.space_group_name_H-M   'P 1'
#
loop_
_entity.id
_entity.type
_entity.pdbx_description
1 polymer ?
#
loop_
_entity_poly.entity_id
_entity_poly.type
_entity_poly.pdbx_seq_one_letter_code
_entity_poly.pdbx_strand_id
1 'polypeptide(L)' 'MLEKGWNPTLPVDTLKKDLVDINPTASSFTLLLDKERHHENQSMNDAFEYAKQKWDESHKTPEFKVGDLILVQP' A
#
# COMPACT_ATOMS: atom_id res chain seq x y z
N MET A 1 -39.11 12.67 31.43
CA MET A 1 -38.51 11.96 32.59
C MET A 1 -38.01 10.63 32.07
N LEU A 2 -36.69 10.39 32.13
CA LEU A 2 -36.06 9.14 31.66
C LEU A 2 -35.58 8.42 32.92
N GLU A 3 -36.33 7.44 33.40
CA GLU A 3 -35.98 6.73 34.63
C GLU A 3 -34.78 5.80 34.39
N LYS A 4 -33.67 6.12 35.05
CA LYS A 4 -32.53 5.21 35.25
C LYS A 4 -32.93 4.16 36.28
N GLY A 5 -33.28 2.96 35.83
CA GLY A 5 -33.29 1.76 36.68
C GLY A 5 -31.90 1.12 36.67
N TRP A 6 -31.17 1.17 37.79
CA TRP A 6 -29.94 0.39 37.96
C TRP A 6 -30.33 -1.07 38.23
N ASN A 7 -29.86 -2.00 37.39
CA ASN A 7 -30.14 -3.42 37.52
C ASN A 7 -28.86 -4.19 37.91
N PRO A 8 -28.71 -4.66 39.17
CA PRO A 8 -27.53 -5.36 39.67
C PRO A 8 -27.34 -6.77 39.08
N THR A 9 -28.19 -7.19 38.14
CA THR A 9 -28.18 -8.51 37.50
C THR A 9 -27.82 -8.47 36.02
N LEU A 10 -27.24 -7.38 35.51
CA LEU A 10 -26.78 -7.32 34.12
C LEU A 10 -25.75 -8.44 33.86
N PRO A 11 -26.09 -9.43 33.01
CA PRO A 11 -25.14 -10.44 32.59
C PRO A 11 -23.98 -9.74 31.89
N VAL A 12 -22.79 -10.25 32.14
CA VAL A 12 -21.52 -9.80 31.56
C VAL A 12 -21.57 -9.73 30.01
N ASP A 13 -22.60 -10.31 29.38
CA ASP A 13 -22.92 -10.21 27.95
C ASP A 13 -23.29 -8.80 27.45
N THR A 14 -23.55 -7.86 28.37
CA THR A 14 -23.63 -6.43 28.04
C THR A 14 -22.29 -5.85 27.54
N LEU A 15 -21.20 -6.63 27.65
CA LEU A 15 -19.88 -6.32 27.09
C LEU A 15 -19.80 -6.51 25.56
N LYS A 16 -20.83 -7.06 24.89
CA LYS A 16 -20.90 -7.05 23.41
C LYS A 16 -21.37 -5.69 22.86
N LYS A 17 -21.02 -4.62 23.56
CA LYS A 17 -21.33 -3.23 23.22
C LYS A 17 -20.40 -2.65 22.14
N ASP A 18 -19.39 -3.40 21.70
CA ASP A 18 -18.34 -2.89 20.78
C ASP A 18 -18.22 -3.65 19.45
N LEU A 19 -19.17 -4.53 19.09
CA LEU A 19 -19.26 -4.96 17.70
C LEU A 19 -20.07 -3.91 16.95
N VAL A 20 -19.36 -2.92 16.41
CA VAL A 20 -19.89 -2.06 15.35
C VAL A 20 -20.41 -3.01 14.27
N ASP A 21 -21.73 -3.08 14.10
CA ASP A 21 -22.36 -3.84 13.03
C ASP A 21 -22.10 -3.08 11.73
N ILE A 22 -20.88 -3.25 11.19
CA ILE A 22 -20.46 -2.57 9.98
C ILE A 22 -21.31 -3.15 8.86
N ASN A 23 -22.14 -2.31 8.24
CA ASN A 23 -22.96 -2.72 7.11
C ASN A 23 -22.07 -3.44 6.09
N PRO A 24 -22.45 -4.62 5.58
CA PRO A 24 -21.59 -5.44 4.71
C PRO A 24 -21.09 -4.68 3.46
N THR A 25 -21.80 -3.64 3.01
CA THR A 25 -21.35 -2.73 1.94
C THR A 25 -20.15 -1.88 2.36
N ALA A 26 -20.10 -1.40 3.60
CA ALA A 26 -18.95 -0.64 4.12
C ALA A 26 -17.72 -1.54 4.32
N SER A 27 -17.90 -2.79 4.77
CA SER A 27 -16.81 -3.78 4.84
C SER A 27 -16.27 -4.14 3.44
N SER A 28 -17.14 -4.16 2.44
CA SER A 28 -16.74 -4.36 1.04
C SER A 28 -15.98 -3.16 0.49
N PHE A 29 -16.39 -1.94 0.88
CA PHE A 29 -15.73 -0.71 0.44
C PHE A 29 -14.32 -0.57 1.04
N THR A 30 -14.11 -0.93 2.31
CA THR A 30 -12.76 -0.94 2.91
C THR A 30 -11.84 -1.93 2.20
N LEU A 31 -12.35 -3.12 1.85
CA LEU A 31 -11.58 -4.13 1.12
C LEU A 31 -11.20 -3.65 -0.29
N LEU A 32 -12.11 -2.95 -0.97
CA LEU A 32 -11.83 -2.33 -2.27
C LEU A 32 -10.75 -1.26 -2.13
N LEU A 33 -10.84 -0.36 -1.14
CA LEU A 33 -9.83 0.68 -0.92
C LEU A 33 -8.44 0.10 -0.63
N ASP A 34 -8.37 -0.95 0.17
CA ASP A 34 -7.09 -1.60 0.48
C ASP A 34 -6.49 -2.30 -0.75
N LYS A 35 -7.33 -2.88 -1.61
CA LYS A 35 -6.90 -3.46 -2.88
C LYS A 35 -6.41 -2.39 -3.86
N GLU A 36 -7.13 -1.27 -4.00
CA GLU A 36 -6.71 -0.16 -4.84
C GLU A 36 -5.38 0.43 -4.38
N ARG A 37 -5.20 0.64 -3.07
CA ARG A 37 -3.90 1.08 -2.51
C ARG A 37 -2.78 0.10 -2.81
N HIS A 38 -3.05 -1.20 -2.75
CA HIS A 38 -2.05 -2.20 -3.06
C HIS A 38 -1.64 -2.14 -4.54
N HIS A 39 -2.61 -2.05 -5.44
CA HIS A 39 -2.37 -1.95 -6.88
C HIS A 39 -1.69 -0.63 -7.27
N GLU A 40 -2.04 0.49 -6.64
CA GLU A 40 -1.40 1.79 -6.86
C GLU A 40 0.09 1.71 -6.53
N ASN A 41 0.44 1.17 -5.36
CA ASN A 41 1.83 0.97 -4.96
C ASN A 41 2.58 0.05 -5.93
N GLN A 42 1.96 -1.04 -6.37
CA GLN A 42 2.56 -1.93 -7.37
C GLN A 42 2.79 -1.22 -8.70
N SER A 43 1.77 -0.51 -9.22
CA SER A 43 1.88 0.23 -10.47
C SER A 43 2.97 1.29 -10.44
N MET A 44 3.17 1.97 -9.31
CA MET A 44 4.25 2.95 -9.16
C MET A 44 5.63 2.29 -9.17
N ASN A 45 5.78 1.17 -8.47
CA ASN A 45 7.04 0.42 -8.44
C ASN A 45 7.39 -0.14 -9.82
N ASP A 46 6.43 -0.77 -10.50
CA ASP A 46 6.62 -1.34 -11.83
C ASP A 46 7.01 -0.26 -12.85
N ALA A 47 6.37 0.92 -12.79
CA ALA A 47 6.71 2.04 -13.65
C ALA A 47 8.13 2.57 -13.39
N PHE A 48 8.54 2.64 -12.12
CA PHE A 48 9.88 3.06 -11.75
C PHE A 48 10.94 2.04 -12.20
N GLU A 49 10.71 0.75 -11.97
CA GLU A 49 11.62 -0.32 -12.40
C GLU A 49 11.78 -0.36 -13.92
N TYR A 50 10.67 -0.24 -14.66
CA TYR A 50 10.71 -0.17 -16.12
C TYR A 50 11.55 1.01 -16.61
N ALA A 51 11.33 2.20 -16.06
CA ALA A 51 12.07 3.40 -16.43
C ALA A 51 13.56 3.26 -16.10
N LYS A 52 13.90 2.72 -14.93
CA LYS A 52 15.27 2.46 -14.52
C LYS A 52 15.96 1.47 -15.46
N GLN A 53 15.31 0.34 -15.76
CA GLN A 53 15.87 -0.66 -16.66
C GLN A 53 16.14 -0.07 -18.05
N LYS A 54 15.18 0.67 -18.61
CA LYS A 54 15.34 1.41 -19.88
C LYS A 54 16.53 2.37 -19.85
N TRP A 55 16.71 3.08 -18.74
CA TRP A 55 17.82 3.99 -18.54
C TRP A 55 19.16 3.24 -18.51
N ASP A 56 19.26 2.20 -17.67
CA ASP A 56 20.47 1.39 -17.51
C ASP A 56 20.87 0.69 -18.82
N GLU A 57 19.90 0.26 -19.64
CA GLU A 57 20.14 -0.31 -20.97
C GLU A 57 20.68 0.72 -21.97
N SER A 58 20.12 1.94 -21.96
CA SER A 58 20.50 3.00 -22.90
C SER A 58 21.76 3.76 -22.50
N HIS A 59 22.07 3.81 -21.20
CA HIS A 59 23.18 4.56 -20.62
C HIS A 59 24.17 3.62 -19.92
N LYS A 60 24.50 2.49 -20.55
CA LYS A 60 25.60 1.64 -20.08
C LYS A 60 26.89 2.45 -20.07
N THR A 61 27.44 2.66 -18.89
CA THR A 61 28.79 3.20 -18.75
C THR A 61 29.76 2.28 -19.49
N PRO A 62 30.48 2.78 -20.50
CA PRO A 62 31.47 1.98 -21.19
C PRO A 62 32.54 1.51 -20.20
N GLU A 63 32.82 0.21 -20.20
CA GLU A 63 33.92 -0.37 -19.43
C GLU A 63 35.20 -0.24 -20.27
N PHE A 64 36.17 0.53 -19.78
CA PHE A 64 37.46 0.72 -20.45
C PHE A 64 38.53 -0.14 -19.80
N LYS A 65 39.32 -0.85 -20.60
CA LYS A 65 40.48 -1.62 -20.12
C LYS A 65 41.77 -0.86 -20.37
N VAL A 66 42.78 -1.14 -19.55
CA VAL A 66 44.12 -0.57 -19.71
C VAL A 66 44.69 -1.04 -21.06
N GLY A 67 44.90 -0.10 -21.98
CA GLY A 67 45.37 -0.36 -23.34
C GLY A 67 44.33 -0.09 -24.44
N ASP A 68 43.07 0.18 -24.10
CA ASP A 68 42.05 0.53 -25.08
C ASP A 68 42.29 1.95 -25.65
N LEU A 69 42.23 2.07 -26.98
CA LEU A 69 42.22 3.38 -27.64
C LEU A 69 40.82 3.98 -27.57
N ILE A 70 40.70 5.03 -26.78
CA ILE A 70 39.47 5.81 -26.62
C ILE A 70 39.57 7.16 -27.31
N LEU A 71 38.53 7.50 -28.07
CA LEU A 71 38.36 8.80 -28.70
C LEU A 71 37.82 9.78 -27.67
N VAL A 72 38.67 10.71 -27.24
CA VAL A 72 38.27 11.84 -26.39
C VAL A 72 37.91 12.98 -27.34
N GLN A 73 36.63 13.37 -27.36
CA GLN A 73 36.23 14.59 -28.06
C GLN A 73 36.59 15.81 -27.18
N PRO A 74 37.14 16.89 -27.77
CA PRO A 74 37.58 18.09 -27.05
C PRO A 74 36.43 18.90 -26.45
#